data_AF-A0A0B6Z6Z2-F1
#
_entry.id   AF-A0A0B6Z6Z2-F1
#
_cell.length_a   1.000
_cell.length_b   1.000
_cell.length_c   1.000
_cell.angle_alpha   90.00
_cell.angle_beta   90.00
_cell.angle_gamma   90.00
#
_symmetry.space_group_name_H-M   'P 1'
#
loop_
_entity.id
_entity.type
_entity.pdbx_description
1 polymer ?
#
loop_
_entity_poly.entity_id
_entity_poly.type
_entity_poly.pdbx_seq_one_letter_code
_entity_poly.pdbx_strand_id
1 'polypeptide(L)'
;SVLDSLMSTSYFNDNALTLIRTLITGGATPELEQILAEGAGMRGGYCSPSVLSNRDRCRVSQISLFDGPLTQFGQGGSYGELFVYALRQFGILCIGLYRFRDTNESVQSPSSKRYVITNPPENFELLPTDQAFCLQPFNYNDTVRKLKRRPKSSVRSDRNESDS
;
A
#
# COMPACT_ATOMS: atom_id res chain seq x y z
N SER A 1 -22.83 -16.39 0.38
CA SER A 1 -22.21 -16.58 1.71
C SER A 1 -21.24 -15.46 2.14
N VAL A 2 -20.56 -14.72 1.26
CA VAL A 2 -19.77 -13.52 1.65
C VAL A 2 -20.48 -12.22 1.26
N LEU A 3 -21.07 -12.17 0.06
CA LEU A 3 -21.87 -11.01 -0.38
C LEU A 3 -23.17 -10.88 0.42
N ASP A 4 -23.73 -11.99 0.94
CA ASP A 4 -24.91 -11.92 1.82
C ASP A 4 -24.60 -11.19 3.13
N SER A 5 -23.37 -11.35 3.66
CA SER A 5 -22.91 -10.60 4.82
C SER A 5 -22.76 -9.10 4.54
N LEU A 6 -22.56 -8.70 3.27
CA LEU A 6 -22.57 -7.29 2.88
C LEU A 6 -23.96 -6.68 3.01
N MET A 7 -25.04 -7.44 2.78
CA MET A 7 -26.41 -6.95 2.96
C MET A 7 -26.69 -6.58 4.43
N SER A 8 -26.20 -7.40 5.36
CA SER A 8 -26.27 -7.08 6.79
C SER A 8 -25.41 -5.85 7.13
N THR A 9 -24.19 -5.77 6.57
CA THR A 9 -23.29 -4.64 6.80
C THR A 9 -23.87 -3.33 6.27
N SER A 10 -24.49 -3.34 5.08
CA SER A 10 -25.15 -2.16 4.52
C SER A 10 -26.37 -1.75 5.32
N TYR A 11 -27.12 -2.72 5.89
CA TYR A 11 -28.25 -2.40 6.75
C TYR A 11 -27.84 -1.59 8.00
N PHE A 12 -26.70 -1.92 8.62
CA PHE A 12 -26.21 -1.18 9.79
C PHE A 12 -25.41 0.08 9.45
N ASN A 13 -24.72 0.10 8.30
CA ASN A 13 -23.88 1.22 7.90
C ASN A 13 -23.87 1.40 6.38
N ASP A 14 -24.69 2.34 5.90
CA ASP A 14 -24.77 2.70 4.49
C ASP A 14 -23.42 3.18 3.91
N ASN A 15 -22.61 3.88 4.73
CA ASN A 15 -21.32 4.40 4.29
C ASN A 15 -20.30 3.30 4.00
N ALA A 16 -20.41 2.15 4.67
CA ALA A 16 -19.49 1.02 4.45
C ALA A 16 -19.62 0.47 3.02
N LEU A 17 -20.84 0.40 2.48
CA LEU A 17 -21.07 -0.07 1.13
C LEU A 17 -20.50 0.90 0.08
N THR A 18 -20.68 2.21 0.30
CA THR A 18 -20.10 3.26 -0.55
C THR A 18 -18.58 3.22 -0.55
N LEU A 19 -17.96 2.97 0.61
CA LEU A 19 -16.52 2.81 0.74
C LEU A 19 -16.01 1.59 -0.04
N ILE A 20 -16.65 0.42 0.14
CA ILE A 20 -16.27 -0.82 -0.55
C ILE A 20 -16.43 -0.65 -2.07
N ARG A 21 -17.54 -0.06 -2.52
CA ARG A 21 -17.76 0.23 -3.94
C ARG A 21 -16.65 1.12 -4.48
N THR A 22 -16.34 2.22 -3.80
CA THR A 22 -15.28 3.16 -4.21
C THR A 22 -13.91 2.48 -4.28
N LEU A 23 -13.58 1.67 -3.28
CA LEU A 23 -12.28 0.99 -3.17
C LEU A 23 -12.10 -0.10 -4.23
N ILE A 24 -13.13 -0.90 -4.51
CA ILE A 24 -13.05 -2.05 -5.42
C ILE A 24 -13.26 -1.64 -6.88
N THR A 25 -14.29 -0.82 -7.16
CA THR A 25 -14.62 -0.42 -8.54
C THR A 25 -13.77 0.76 -9.04
N GLY A 26 -12.91 1.31 -8.18
CA GLY A 26 -12.05 2.44 -8.53
C GLY A 26 -12.82 3.74 -8.70
N GLY A 27 -13.78 4.00 -7.81
CA GLY A 27 -14.56 5.25 -7.78
C GLY A 27 -15.63 5.31 -8.86
N ALA A 28 -16.50 4.29 -8.96
CA ALA A 28 -17.78 4.42 -9.66
C ALA A 28 -18.59 5.54 -9.01
N THR A 29 -18.55 6.73 -9.61
CA THR A 29 -19.30 7.88 -9.13
C THR A 29 -20.75 7.78 -9.60
N PRO A 30 -21.72 8.34 -8.86
CA PRO A 30 -23.12 8.30 -9.26
C PRO A 30 -23.36 8.95 -10.64
N GLU A 31 -22.54 9.93 -11.02
CA GLU A 31 -22.59 10.53 -12.36
C GLU A 31 -22.25 9.51 -13.45
N LEU A 32 -21.29 8.61 -13.21
CA LEU A 32 -20.96 7.55 -14.16
C LEU A 32 -22.10 6.52 -14.26
N GLU A 33 -22.73 6.17 -13.13
CA GLU A 33 -23.89 5.27 -13.12
C GLU A 33 -25.06 5.87 -13.92
N GLN A 34 -25.30 7.19 -13.80
CA GLN A 34 -26.32 7.89 -14.58
C GLN A 34 -26.02 7.89 -16.09
N ILE A 35 -24.80 8.21 -16.50
CA ILE A 35 -24.40 8.19 -17.92
C ILE A 35 -24.57 6.78 -18.53
N LEU A 36 -24.26 5.74 -17.76
CA LEU A 36 -24.46 4.36 -18.19
C LEU A 36 -25.95 4.01 -18.28
N ALA A 37 -26.78 4.50 -17.35
CA ALA A 37 -28.23 4.31 -17.38
C ALA A 37 -28.89 4.98 -18.60
N GLU A 38 -28.32 6.07 -19.11
CA GLU A 38 -28.74 6.75 -20.34
C GLU A 38 -28.37 5.97 -21.63
N GLY A 39 -27.67 4.83 -21.51
CA GLY A 39 -27.24 4.01 -22.66
C GLY A 39 -26.08 4.61 -23.45
N ALA A 40 -25.45 5.67 -22.93
CA ALA A 40 -24.38 6.39 -23.60
C ALA A 40 -23.03 5.65 -23.64
N GLY A 41 -22.91 4.56 -22.87
CA GLY A 41 -21.68 3.79 -22.71
C GLY A 41 -20.56 4.59 -22.04
N MET A 42 -19.33 4.08 -22.10
CA MET A 42 -18.15 4.79 -21.60
C MET A 42 -17.76 5.90 -22.57
N ARG A 43 -18.12 7.15 -22.25
CA ARG A 43 -17.73 8.33 -23.04
C ARG A 43 -16.44 8.94 -22.51
N GLY A 44 -15.50 9.17 -23.42
CA GLY A 44 -14.31 9.97 -23.12
C GLY A 44 -14.67 11.45 -22.96
N GLY A 45 -13.97 12.15 -22.06
CA GLY A 45 -14.10 13.59 -21.85
C GLY A 45 -12.79 14.33 -22.11
N TYR A 46 -12.86 15.66 -22.23
CA TYR A 46 -11.68 16.51 -22.30
C TYR A 46 -10.92 16.49 -20.95
N CYS A 47 -9.59 16.53 -21.01
CA CYS A 47 -8.73 16.58 -19.82
C CYS A 47 -8.66 18.02 -19.27
N SER A 48 -9.70 18.46 -18.57
CA SER A 48 -9.63 19.70 -17.79
C SER A 48 -8.76 19.50 -16.53
N PRO A 49 -8.24 20.58 -15.92
CA PRO A 49 -7.49 20.49 -14.66
C PRO A 49 -8.26 19.80 -13.52
N SER A 50 -9.59 20.01 -13.46
CA SER A 50 -10.47 19.35 -12.48
C SER A 50 -10.66 17.85 -12.73
N VAL A 51 -10.65 17.40 -14.00
CA VAL A 51 -10.70 15.96 -14.33
C VAL A 51 -9.36 15.28 -14.05
N LEU A 52 -8.25 16.01 -14.19
CA LEU A 52 -6.92 15.51 -13.84
C LEU A 52 -6.76 15.31 -12.33
N SER A 53 -7.28 16.21 -11.49
CA SER A 53 -7.27 16.02 -10.02
C SER A 53 -8.08 14.80 -9.56
N ASN A 54 -9.09 14.37 -10.32
CA ASN A 54 -9.84 13.15 -10.00
C ASN A 54 -9.00 11.87 -10.11
N ARG A 55 -7.77 11.94 -10.64
CA ARG A 55 -6.82 10.82 -10.71
C ARG A 55 -6.01 10.63 -9.43
N ASP A 56 -6.01 11.61 -8.51
CA ASP A 56 -5.22 11.60 -7.27
C ASP A 56 -5.77 10.66 -6.18
N ARG A 57 -6.36 9.53 -6.60
CA ARG A 57 -6.95 8.55 -5.70
C ARG A 57 -5.93 7.51 -5.25
N CYS A 58 -6.11 7.00 -4.05
CA CYS A 58 -5.31 5.89 -3.53
C CYS A 58 -5.60 4.62 -4.32
N ARG A 59 -4.55 3.83 -4.58
CA ARG A 59 -4.64 2.50 -5.18
C ARG A 59 -4.22 1.44 -4.17
N VAL A 60 -4.83 0.26 -4.25
CA VAL A 60 -4.37 -0.89 -3.49
C VAL A 60 -3.12 -1.43 -4.17
N SER A 61 -2.04 -1.62 -3.41
CA SER A 61 -0.82 -2.26 -3.90
C SER A 61 -0.24 -3.20 -2.85
N GLN A 62 0.58 -4.13 -3.33
CA GLN A 62 1.38 -5.00 -2.49
C GLN A 62 2.83 -4.57 -2.57
N ILE A 63 3.47 -4.34 -1.43
CA ILE A 63 4.88 -3.96 -1.35
C ILE A 63 5.64 -5.09 -0.68
N SER A 64 6.67 -5.61 -1.35
CA SER A 64 7.58 -6.59 -0.78
C SER A 64 8.50 -5.93 0.25
N LEU A 65 8.75 -6.59 1.38
CA LEU A 65 9.77 -6.16 2.34
C LEU A 65 11.17 -6.65 1.95
N PHE A 66 11.29 -7.46 0.90
CA PHE A 66 12.59 -7.93 0.42
C PHE A 66 13.38 -6.82 -0.31
N ASP A 67 12.69 -5.97 -1.06
CA ASP A 67 13.32 -4.91 -1.86
C ASP A 67 12.58 -3.57 -1.66
N GLY A 68 13.35 -2.48 -1.65
CA GLY A 68 12.86 -1.12 -1.57
C GLY A 68 13.14 -0.40 -0.25
N PRO A 69 12.51 0.76 -0.03
CA PRO A 69 12.80 1.62 1.11
C PRO A 69 12.28 1.07 2.45
N LEU A 70 11.52 -0.03 2.42
CA LEU A 70 10.92 -0.67 3.60
C LEU A 70 11.69 -1.92 4.04
N THR A 71 12.75 -2.32 3.33
CA THR A 71 13.57 -3.49 3.66
C THR A 71 14.21 -3.44 5.04
N GLN A 72 14.47 -2.22 5.55
CA GLN A 72 15.01 -2.03 6.90
C GLN A 72 14.12 -2.61 8.01
N PHE A 73 12.80 -2.72 7.79
CA PHE A 73 11.87 -3.31 8.75
C PHE A 73 11.69 -4.82 8.55
N GLY A 74 12.14 -5.37 7.42
CA GLY A 74 12.07 -6.82 7.14
C GLY A 74 13.07 -7.65 7.94
N GLN A 75 14.09 -7.03 8.56
CA GLN A 75 15.10 -7.71 9.37
C GLN A 75 14.68 -7.82 10.85
N GLY A 76 13.44 -8.26 11.11
CA GLY A 76 12.91 -8.38 12.47
C GLY A 76 12.36 -7.07 13.06
N GLY A 77 11.99 -6.11 12.21
CA GLY A 77 11.29 -4.91 12.63
C GLY A 77 9.83 -5.20 13.02
N SER A 78 9.23 -4.27 13.75
CA SER A 78 7.82 -4.36 14.13
C SER A 78 6.88 -3.79 13.06
N TYR A 79 5.67 -4.32 12.96
CA TYR A 79 4.64 -3.80 12.04
C TYR A 79 4.27 -2.34 12.35
N GLY A 80 4.25 -1.95 13.62
CA GLY A 80 3.97 -0.58 14.05
C GLY A 80 4.99 0.42 13.50
N GLU A 81 6.28 0.12 13.60
CA GLU A 81 7.34 0.97 13.07
C GLU A 81 7.24 1.10 11.54
N LEU A 82 6.99 -0.02 10.85
CA LEU A 82 6.74 -0.02 9.41
C LEU A 82 5.55 0.89 9.06
N PHE A 83 4.44 0.76 9.79
CA PHE A 83 3.21 1.53 9.56
C PHE A 83 3.44 3.03 9.74
N VAL A 84 4.06 3.44 10.86
CA VAL A 84 4.34 4.86 11.15
C VAL A 84 5.30 5.45 10.14
N TYR A 85 6.35 4.72 9.76
CA TYR A 85 7.31 5.18 8.77
C TYR A 85 6.70 5.30 7.38
N ALA A 86 5.95 4.29 6.93
CA ALA A 86 5.28 4.29 5.62
C ALA A 86 4.28 5.45 5.51
N LEU A 87 3.53 5.72 6.57
CA LEU A 87 2.57 6.81 6.61
C LEU A 87 3.24 8.18 6.58
N ARG A 88 4.28 8.40 7.40
CA ARG A 88 4.98 9.70 7.49
C ARG A 88 5.78 10.02 6.24
N GLN A 89 6.48 9.04 5.68
CA GLN A 89 7.43 9.28 4.60
C GLN A 89 6.80 9.20 3.21
N PHE A 90 5.82 8.31 3.03
CA PHE A 90 5.24 8.02 1.73
C PHE A 90 3.73 8.29 1.66
N GLY A 91 3.07 8.58 2.78
CA GLY A 91 1.61 8.69 2.84
C GLY A 91 0.91 7.36 2.54
N ILE A 92 1.60 6.23 2.78
CA ILE A 92 1.05 4.90 2.53
C ILE A 92 0.35 4.40 3.80
N LEU A 93 -0.86 3.87 3.64
CA LEU A 93 -1.57 3.18 4.71
C LEU A 93 -1.41 1.66 4.54
N CYS A 94 -0.71 0.99 5.46
CA CYS A 94 -0.66 -0.48 5.47
C CYS A 94 -1.94 -1.05 6.09
N ILE A 95 -2.55 -2.05 5.44
CA ILE A 95 -3.82 -2.68 5.87
C ILE A 95 -3.59 -4.10 6.39
N GLY A 96 -2.51 -4.75 5.93
CA GLY A 96 -2.22 -6.12 6.33
C GLY A 96 -0.96 -6.67 5.70
N LEU A 97 -0.71 -7.95 5.96
CA LEU A 97 0.45 -8.69 5.48
C LEU A 97 0.00 -9.92 4.69
N TYR A 98 0.87 -10.34 3.78
CA TYR A 98 0.76 -11.53 2.96
C TYR A 98 1.99 -12.39 3.18
N ARG A 99 1.90 -13.28 4.17
CA ARG A 99 3.02 -14.05 4.72
C ARG A 99 3.03 -15.47 4.17
N PHE A 100 4.22 -16.03 3.94
CA PHE A 100 4.36 -17.45 3.57
C PHE A 100 3.82 -18.35 4.68
N ARG A 101 3.09 -19.40 4.28
CA ARG A 101 2.54 -20.36 5.23
C ARG A 101 3.64 -21.21 5.88
N ASP A 102 4.65 -21.56 5.09
CA ASP A 102 5.78 -22.37 5.52
C ASP A 102 6.99 -21.43 5.67
N THR A 103 7.23 -20.96 6.90
CA THR A 103 8.39 -20.13 7.26
C THR A 103 9.54 -20.93 7.85
N ASN A 104 9.36 -22.24 8.04
CA ASN A 104 10.34 -23.12 8.68
C ASN A 104 11.31 -23.70 7.65
N GLU A 105 12.61 -23.52 7.87
CA GLU A 105 13.70 -24.07 7.05
C GLU A 105 13.75 -25.61 7.01
N SER A 106 12.97 -26.30 7.84
CA SER A 106 12.97 -27.76 7.96
C SER A 106 12.22 -28.49 6.85
N VAL A 107 11.59 -27.78 5.90
CA VAL A 107 10.79 -28.38 4.83
C VAL A 107 11.63 -28.47 3.56
N GLN A 108 11.90 -29.69 3.09
CA GLN A 108 12.69 -29.97 1.88
C GLN A 108 12.10 -29.35 0.59
N SER A 109 10.83 -28.97 0.61
CA SER A 109 10.10 -28.31 -0.48
C SER A 109 9.14 -27.25 0.08
N PRO A 110 9.60 -26.02 0.39
CA PRO A 110 8.74 -25.00 0.97
C PRO A 110 7.61 -24.61 0.00
N SER A 111 6.38 -24.54 0.49
CA SER A 111 5.23 -24.14 -0.33
C SER A 111 5.25 -22.63 -0.59
N SER A 112 4.97 -22.22 -1.83
CA SER A 112 4.80 -20.81 -2.20
C SER A 112 3.44 -20.21 -1.75
N LYS A 113 2.63 -20.98 -1.01
CA LYS A 113 1.33 -20.53 -0.50
C LYS A 113 1.51 -19.47 0.58
N ARG A 114 0.76 -18.39 0.45
CA ARG A 114 0.73 -17.27 1.40
C ARG A 114 -0.67 -17.08 1.97
N TYR A 115 -0.76 -16.63 3.20
CA TYR A 115 -2.01 -16.30 3.88
C TYR A 115 -2.06 -14.81 4.22
N VAL A 116 -3.28 -14.30 4.40
CA VAL A 116 -3.53 -12.88 4.67
C VAL A 116 -3.65 -12.67 6.18
N ILE A 117 -2.95 -11.66 6.68
CA ILE A 117 -3.07 -11.16 8.06
C ILE A 117 -3.58 -9.73 7.96
N THR A 118 -4.84 -9.51 8.32
CA THR A 118 -5.44 -8.18 8.33
C THR A 118 -5.15 -7.48 9.66
N ASN A 119 -4.67 -6.25 9.61
CA ASN A 119 -4.39 -5.41 10.78
C ASN A 119 -3.64 -6.13 11.92
N PRO A 120 -2.41 -6.61 11.69
CA PRO A 120 -1.59 -7.19 12.76
C PRO A 120 -1.30 -6.18 13.87
N PRO A 121 -1.02 -6.64 15.11
CA PRO A 121 -0.74 -5.75 16.23
C PRO A 121 0.58 -4.98 16.04
N GLU A 122 0.77 -3.90 16.80
CA GLU A 122 1.92 -3.01 16.68
C GLU A 122 3.26 -3.74 16.83
N ASN A 123 3.35 -4.64 17.80
CA ASN A 123 4.54 -5.43 18.13
C ASN A 123 4.69 -6.70 17.28
N PHE A 124 3.95 -6.84 16.17
CA PHE A 124 4.05 -8.00 15.30
C PHE A 124 5.38 -8.00 14.53
N GLU A 125 6.18 -9.05 14.72
CA GLU A 125 7.47 -9.19 14.04
C GLU A 125 7.30 -9.49 12.56
N LEU A 126 8.04 -8.75 11.73
CA LEU A 126 8.03 -8.89 10.28
C LEU A 126 9.15 -9.81 9.79
N LEU A 127 8.87 -10.51 8.69
CA LEU A 127 9.84 -11.33 7.97
C LEU A 127 10.25 -10.64 6.66
N PRO A 128 11.48 -10.84 6.17
CA PRO A 128 11.95 -10.19 4.94
C PRO A 128 11.19 -10.71 3.70
N THR A 129 10.56 -11.87 3.81
CA THR A 129 9.76 -12.48 2.74
C THR A 129 8.30 -11.99 2.72
N ASP A 130 7.87 -11.23 3.72
CA ASP A 130 6.51 -10.72 3.80
C ASP A 130 6.24 -9.66 2.73
N GLN A 131 4.97 -9.61 2.33
CA GLN A 131 4.45 -8.55 1.47
C GLN A 131 3.37 -7.79 2.23
N ALA A 132 3.45 -6.47 2.27
CA ALA A 132 2.45 -5.62 2.91
C ALA A 132 1.37 -5.20 1.90
N PHE A 133 0.10 -5.43 2.24
CA PHE A 133 -1.02 -4.80 1.58
C PHE A 133 -1.13 -3.36 2.02
N CYS A 134 -1.21 -2.43 1.08
CA CYS A 134 -1.27 -1.02 1.40
C CYS A 134 -2.09 -0.19 0.41
N LEU A 135 -2.57 0.95 0.90
CA LEU A 135 -3.15 2.02 0.08
C LEU A 135 -2.04 3.00 -0.25
N GLN A 136 -1.70 3.03 -1.53
CA GLN A 136 -0.63 3.86 -2.05
C GLN A 136 -1.22 5.10 -2.72
N PRO A 137 -0.76 6.31 -2.37
CA PRO A 137 -1.21 7.53 -3.03
C PRO A 137 -0.71 7.56 -4.49
N PHE A 138 -1.45 8.25 -5.35
CA PHE A 138 -1.11 8.39 -6.77
C PHE A 138 0.33 8.89 -7.00
N ASN A 139 0.77 9.85 -6.17
CA ASN A 139 2.10 10.49 -6.25
C ASN A 139 3.26 9.66 -5.68
N TYR A 140 3.04 8.42 -5.27
CA TYR A 140 4.10 7.60 -4.66
C TYR A 140 5.33 7.42 -5.55
N ASN A 141 5.14 7.20 -6.85
CA ASN A 141 6.27 6.98 -7.75
C ASN A 141 7.17 8.22 -7.81
N ASP A 142 6.60 9.42 -7.69
CA ASP A 142 7.35 10.66 -7.66
C ASP A 142 8.03 10.90 -6.32
N THR A 143 7.41 10.52 -5.21
CA THR A 143 8.05 10.61 -3.89
C THR A 143 9.23 9.63 -3.77
N VAL A 144 9.10 8.40 -4.26
CA VAL A 144 10.21 7.44 -4.31
C VAL A 144 11.35 7.93 -5.20
N ARG A 145 11.03 8.51 -6.37
CA ARG A 145 12.04 9.12 -7.25
C ARG A 145 12.77 10.28 -6.57
N LYS A 146 12.06 11.15 -5.86
CA LYS A 146 12.66 12.25 -5.07
C LYS A 146 13.57 11.71 -3.97
N LEU A 147 13.18 10.63 -3.29
CA LEU A 147 13.98 10.01 -2.24
C LEU A 147 15.29 9.42 -2.78
N LYS A 148 15.24 8.71 -3.92
CA LYS A 148 16.45 8.18 -4.59
C LYS A 148 17.39 9.28 -5.09
N ARG A 149 16.88 10.48 -5.36
CA ARG A 149 17.67 11.64 -5.84
C ARG A 149 18.32 12.46 -4.73
N ARG A 150 18.02 12.22 -3.44
CA ARG A 150 18.75 12.90 -2.35
C ARG A 150 20.19 12.35 -2.31
N PRO A 151 21.22 13.17 -2.61
CA PRO A 151 22.59 12.71 -2.50
C PRO A 151 22.91 12.46 -1.02
N LYS A 152 23.56 11.33 -0.71
CA LYS A 152 24.22 11.11 0.58
C LYS A 152 25.25 12.23 0.75
N SER A 153 24.96 13.23 1.58
CA SER A 153 25.93 14.26 1.96
C SER A 153 27.09 13.60 2.71
N SER A 154 28.21 13.47 2.01
CA SER A 154 29.60 13.42 2.48
C SER A 154 29.86 12.94 3.92
N VAL A 155 30.37 11.71 4.02
CA VAL A 155 31.27 11.31 5.11
C VAL A 155 32.47 12.27 5.06
N ARG A 156 32.56 13.23 5.98
CA ARG A 156 33.81 13.95 6.27
C ARG A 156 34.67 13.00 7.08
N SER A 157 35.59 12.32 6.41
CA SER A 157 36.71 11.64 7.06
C SER A 157 37.72 12.70 7.49
N ASP A 158 37.64 13.15 8.74
CA ASP A 158 38.73 13.87 9.38
C ASP A 158 39.88 12.88 9.59
N ARG A 159 40.74 12.75 8.57
CA ARG A 159 42.11 12.26 8.76
C ARG A 159 42.92 13.47 9.22
N ASN A 160 43.09 13.61 10.53
CA ASN A 160 44.17 14.41 11.05
C ASN A 160 45.49 13.69 10.71
N GLU A 161 46.20 14.24 9.74
CA GLU A 161 47.64 14.07 9.59
C GLU A 161 48.31 14.55 10.88
N SER A 162 48.78 13.60 11.68
CA SER A 162 49.82 13.83 12.67
C SER A 162 51.16 13.87 11.94
N ASP A 163 51.58 15.07 11.57
CA ASP A 163 52.95 15.35 11.12
C ASP A 163 53.78 15.86 12.30
N SER A 164 54.90 15.16 12.54
CA SER A 164 56.20 15.60 13.09
C SER A 164 56.26 16.32 14.44
#